data_AF-A0AAV3ZPV5-F1
#
_entry.id   AF-A0AAV3ZPV5-F1
#
_cell.length_a   1.000
_cell.length_b   1.000
_cell.length_c   1.000
_cell.angle_alpha   90.00
_cell.angle_beta   90.00
_cell.angle_gamma   90.00
#
_symmetry.space_group_name_H-M   'P 1'
#
loop_
_entity.id
_entity.type
_entity.pdbx_description
1 polymer ?
#
loop_
_entity_poly.entity_id
_entity_poly.type
_entity_poly.pdbx_seq_one_letter_code
_entity_poly.pdbx_strand_id
1 'polypeptide(L)'
;MHNSSNMREISAVLLCLQSFKPALLGKRVQILTHKVSCAAYINFEGGMHADLSNVATHIWSAALKNNLTISAKWLAGKQHTMPDYLSRLDNKYKWKIHPNLFCYLDNIWGPHTMDRFACKNSTQYARYNSLFLDPTSGVDAFSQIFGRKTIL
;
A
#
# COMPACT_ATOMS: atom_id res chain seq x y z
N MET A 1 -1.04 -7.36 15.80
CA MET A 1 -0.31 -6.23 16.40
C MET A 1 -1.15 -4.97 16.26
N HIS A 2 -1.50 -4.33 17.38
CA HIS A 2 -2.19 -3.04 17.37
C HIS A 2 -1.17 -1.97 16.96
N ASN A 3 -1.13 -1.61 15.67
CA ASN A 3 -0.18 -0.60 15.21
C ASN A 3 -0.58 0.78 15.78
N SER A 4 0.38 1.47 16.39
CA SER A 4 0.19 2.84 16.89
C SER A 4 -0.28 3.76 15.76
N SER A 5 -0.90 4.90 16.10
CA SER A 5 -1.31 5.88 15.10
C SER A 5 -0.12 6.35 14.24
N ASN A 6 1.07 6.48 14.82
CA ASN A 6 2.28 6.86 14.09
C ASN A 6 2.75 5.76 13.15
N MET A 7 2.72 4.48 13.59
CA MET A 7 3.07 3.34 12.74
C MET A 7 2.15 3.25 11.53
N ARG A 8 0.85 3.47 11.71
CA ARG A 8 -0.12 3.48 10.61
C ARG A 8 0.16 4.62 9.62
N GLU A 9 0.44 5.82 10.12
CA GLU A 9 0.72 6.98 9.28
C GLU A 9 1.99 6.80 8.44
N ILE A 10 3.11 6.41 9.05
CA ILE A 10 4.37 6.24 8.32
C ILE A 10 4.30 5.04 7.35
N SER A 11 3.57 3.98 7.72
CA SER A 11 3.31 2.86 6.81
C SER A 11 2.45 3.27 5.61
N ALA A 12 1.49 4.19 5.80
CA ALA A 12 0.68 4.72 4.70
C ALA A 12 1.56 5.49 3.70
N VAL A 13 2.56 6.24 4.17
CA VAL A 13 3.54 6.89 3.31
C VAL A 13 4.34 5.87 2.49
N LEU A 14 4.82 4.80 3.14
CA LEU A 14 5.54 3.72 2.44
C LEU A 14 4.68 3.08 1.35
N LEU A 15 3.43 2.73 1.67
CA LEU A 15 2.49 2.15 0.70
C LEU A 15 2.20 3.11 -0.45
N CYS A 16 2.07 4.41 -0.18
CA CYS A 16 1.88 5.44 -1.19
C CYS A 16 3.06 5.46 -2.18
N LEU A 17 4.31 5.54 -1.69
CA LEU A 17 5.49 5.55 -2.54
C LEU A 17 5.62 4.29 -3.39
N GLN A 18 5.28 3.13 -2.83
CA GLN A 18 5.31 1.85 -3.56
C GLN A 18 4.23 1.80 -4.65
N SER A 19 3.01 2.27 -4.35
CA SER A 19 1.88 2.18 -5.27
C SER A 19 1.96 3.19 -6.41
N PHE A 20 2.44 4.40 -6.12
CA PHE A 20 2.62 5.45 -7.13
C PHE A 20 3.97 5.37 -7.86
N LYS A 21 4.75 4.30 -7.69
CA LYS A 21 6.10 4.14 -8.28
C LYS A 21 6.20 4.61 -9.74
N PRO A 22 5.34 4.18 -10.68
CA PRO A 22 5.45 4.60 -12.09
C PRO A 22 5.27 6.12 -12.27
N ALA A 23 4.41 6.74 -11.46
CA ALA A 23 4.12 8.17 -11.52
C ALA A 23 5.19 9.02 -10.83
N LEU A 24 5.96 8.45 -9.89
CA LEU A 24 6.94 9.17 -9.09
C LEU A 24 8.37 9.07 -9.62
N LEU A 25 8.70 8.06 -10.43
CA LEU A 25 10.07 7.77 -10.88
C LEU A 25 10.86 9.02 -11.30
N GLY A 26 12.03 9.24 -10.70
CA GLY A 26 12.90 10.38 -11.03
C GLY A 26 12.44 11.74 -10.53
N LYS A 27 11.37 11.83 -9.71
CA LYS A 27 10.79 13.11 -9.27
C LYS A 27 11.21 13.51 -7.87
N ARG A 28 11.04 14.80 -7.57
CA ARG A 28 11.04 15.32 -6.20
C ARG A 28 9.62 15.22 -5.64
N VAL A 29 9.48 14.58 -4.48
CA VAL A 29 8.19 14.28 -3.87
C VAL A 29 8.14 14.93 -2.48
N GLN A 30 7.17 15.81 -2.27
CA GLN A 30 6.87 16.34 -0.95
C GLN A 30 5.70 15.54 -0.35
N ILE A 31 5.97 14.88 0.76
CA ILE A 31 5.02 14.08 1.53
C ILE A 31 4.33 15.01 2.53
N LEU A 32 3.01 15.11 2.44
CA LEU A 32 2.19 15.85 3.39
C LEU A 32 1.56 14.87 4.38
N THR A 33 1.80 15.06 5.67
CA THR A 33 1.29 14.19 6.73
C THR A 33 0.72 15.01 7.87
N HIS A 34 -0.32 14.50 8.53
CA HIS A 34 -0.90 15.15 9.71
C HIS A 34 -0.15 14.83 11.02
N LYS A 35 0.90 14.00 10.96
CA LYS A 35 1.72 13.63 12.13
C LYS A 35 3.11 14.26 12.05
N VAL A 36 3.39 15.16 13.00
CA VAL A 36 4.72 15.79 13.14
C VAL A 36 5.83 14.75 13.29
N SER A 37 5.57 13.68 14.07
CA SER A 37 6.49 12.55 14.20
C SER A 37 6.76 11.86 12.88
N CYS A 38 5.74 11.58 12.05
CA CYS A 38 5.94 10.99 10.73
C CYS A 38 6.84 11.87 9.85
N ALA A 39 6.57 13.18 9.82
CA ALA A 39 7.40 14.12 9.06
C ALA A 39 8.86 14.15 9.56
N ALA A 40 9.07 14.14 10.88
CA ALA A 40 10.40 14.10 11.47
C ALA A 40 11.16 12.82 11.11
N TYR A 41 10.52 11.64 11.27
CA TYR A 41 11.16 10.35 10.94
C TYR A 41 11.55 10.25 9.47
N ILE A 42 10.77 10.84 8.55
CA ILE A 42 11.13 10.87 7.13
C ILE A 42 12.31 11.82 6.91
N ASN A 43 12.24 13.06 7.41
CA ASN A 43 13.27 14.08 7.15
C ASN A 43 14.62 13.77 7.82
N PHE A 44 14.61 13.09 8.97
CA PHE A 44 15.83 12.69 9.69
C PHE A 44 16.21 11.22 9.45
N GLU A 45 15.53 10.55 8.50
CA GLU A 45 15.77 9.16 8.11
C GLU A 45 15.63 8.13 9.26
N GLY A 46 14.97 8.51 10.35
CA GLY A 46 14.76 7.67 11.52
C GLY A 46 14.50 8.48 12.79
N GLY A 47 14.57 7.79 13.92
CA GLY A 47 14.40 8.37 15.25
C GLY A 47 14.57 7.33 16.36
N MET A 48 14.05 7.67 17.54
CA MET A 48 14.26 6.91 18.78
C MET A 48 13.61 5.52 18.77
N HIS A 49 12.48 5.34 18.08
CA HIS A 49 11.75 4.08 18.06
C HIS A 49 12.19 3.23 16.88
N ALA A 50 12.82 2.09 17.17
CA ALA A 50 13.34 1.16 16.16
C ALA A 50 12.29 0.75 15.11
N ASP A 51 11.04 0.47 15.52
CA ASP A 51 9.98 0.07 14.60
C ASP A 51 9.64 1.17 13.57
N LEU A 52 9.57 2.43 14.01
CA LEU A 52 9.31 3.57 13.13
C LEU A 52 10.53 3.86 12.25
N SER A 53 11.74 3.77 12.80
CA SER A 53 13.00 3.92 12.06
C SER A 53 13.17 2.84 10.99
N ASN A 54 12.72 1.62 11.26
CA ASN A 54 12.72 0.55 10.28
C ASN A 54 11.80 0.90 9.10
N VAL A 55 10.61 1.46 9.33
CA VAL A 55 9.73 1.91 8.24
C VAL A 55 10.35 3.10 7.49
N ALA A 56 10.96 4.07 8.20
CA ALA A 56 11.67 5.19 7.57
C ALA A 56 12.82 4.71 6.65
N THR A 57 13.56 3.69 7.09
CA THR A 57 14.63 3.05 6.29
C THR A 57 14.05 2.44 5.01
N HIS A 58 12.90 1.77 5.09
CA HIS A 58 12.22 1.24 3.91
C HIS A 58 11.70 2.34 2.98
N ILE A 59 11.24 3.47 3.52
CA ILE A 59 10.84 4.65 2.74
C ILE A 59 12.02 5.20 1.94
N TRP A 60 13.17 5.43 2.60
CA TRP A 60 14.37 5.93 1.93
C TRP A 60 14.95 4.92 0.94
N SER A 61 14.96 3.64 1.29
CA SER A 61 15.37 2.57 0.36
C SER A 61 14.49 2.55 -0.90
N ALA A 62 13.17 2.73 -0.74
CA ALA A 62 12.25 2.85 -1.87
C ALA A 62 12.50 4.13 -2.67
N ALA A 63 12.77 5.26 -2.02
CA ALA A 63 13.10 6.51 -2.69
C ALA A 63 14.37 6.37 -3.54
N LEU A 64 15.46 5.88 -2.95
CA LEU A 64 16.75 5.66 -3.63
C LEU A 64 16.60 4.71 -4.82
N LYS A 65 15.94 3.56 -4.62
CA LYS A 65 15.72 2.58 -5.70
C LYS A 65 14.93 3.13 -6.88
N ASN A 66 14.10 4.15 -6.66
CA ASN A 66 13.28 4.78 -7.69
C ASN A 66 13.78 6.20 -8.08
N ASN A 67 15.01 6.55 -7.70
CA ASN A 67 15.62 7.84 -7.99
C ASN A 67 14.74 9.04 -7.56
N LEU A 68 14.14 8.95 -6.36
CA LEU A 68 13.29 9.99 -5.80
C LEU A 68 14.09 10.87 -4.85
N THR A 69 13.83 12.18 -4.88
CA THR A 69 14.19 13.07 -3.76
C THR A 69 12.94 13.29 -2.93
N ILE A 70 12.92 12.80 -1.68
CA ILE A 70 11.75 12.93 -0.81
C ILE A 70 11.99 13.96 0.30
N SER A 71 10.93 14.63 0.71
CA SER A 71 10.88 15.46 1.92
C SER A 71 9.49 15.35 2.53
N ALA A 72 9.35 15.58 3.83
CA ALA A 72 8.06 15.57 4.51
C ALA A 72 7.74 16.92 5.15
N LYS A 73 6.48 17.33 5.06
CA LYS A 73 5.94 18.52 5.69
C LYS A 73 4.71 18.16 6.49
N TRP A 74 4.65 18.65 7.72
CA TRP A 74 3.45 18.54 8.53
C TRP A 74 2.35 19.46 7.97
N LEU A 75 1.16 18.90 7.82
CA LEU A 75 -0.04 19.61 7.41
C LEU A 75 -1.05 19.60 8.56
N ALA A 76 -1.61 20.76 8.89
CA ALA A 76 -2.58 20.86 9.97
C ALA A 76 -3.81 19.99 9.70
N GLY A 77 -4.34 19.31 10.71
CA GLY A 77 -5.43 18.33 10.54
C GLY A 77 -6.67 18.86 9.81
N LYS A 78 -7.00 20.16 9.95
CA LYS A 78 -8.10 20.81 9.22
C LYS A 78 -7.94 20.79 7.69
N GLN A 79 -6.71 20.63 7.19
CA GLN A 79 -6.37 20.54 5.77
C GLN A 79 -6.18 19.08 5.32
N HIS A 80 -6.22 18.11 6.24
CA HIS A 80 -6.03 16.67 5.99
C HIS A 80 -7.36 15.91 5.91
N THR A 81 -8.41 16.54 5.38
CA THR A 81 -9.77 15.98 5.41
C THR A 81 -9.93 14.75 4.51
N MET A 82 -9.34 14.77 3.31
CA MET A 82 -9.51 13.69 2.34
C MET A 82 -8.86 12.38 2.80
N PRO A 83 -7.57 12.35 3.24
CA PRO A 83 -6.98 11.09 3.70
C PRO A 83 -7.62 10.59 5.01
N ASP A 84 -8.06 11.49 5.89
CA ASP A 84 -8.80 11.11 7.10
C ASP A 84 -10.11 10.42 6.74
N TYR A 85 -10.87 10.96 5.78
CA TYR A 85 -12.09 10.35 5.27
C TYR A 85 -11.82 8.95 4.70
N LEU A 86 -10.81 8.82 3.81
CA LEU A 86 -10.44 7.54 3.20
C LEU A 86 -10.01 6.50 4.26
N SER A 87 -9.30 6.92 5.31
CA SER A 87 -8.88 6.01 6.39
C SER A 87 -10.04 5.44 7.22
N ARG A 88 -11.18 6.12 7.22
CA ARG A 88 -12.41 5.77 7.95
C ARG A 88 -13.43 5.06 7.07
N LEU A 89 -13.18 4.92 5.77
CA LEU A 89 -14.07 4.21 4.88
C LEU A 89 -14.17 2.75 5.35
N ASP A 90 -15.36 2.37 5.81
CA ASP A 90 -15.61 1.03 6.33
C ASP A 90 -15.44 0.02 5.19
N ASN A 91 -14.45 -0.86 5.35
CA ASN A 91 -14.09 -1.79 4.29
C ASN A 91 -14.91 -3.07 4.48
N LYS A 92 -16.21 -2.95 4.19
CA LYS A 92 -17.21 -4.04 4.18
C LYS A 92 -16.85 -5.18 3.22
N TYR A 93 -15.81 -5.02 2.40
CA TYR A 93 -15.35 -5.97 1.40
C TYR A 93 -14.08 -6.73 1.79
N LYS A 94 -13.63 -6.67 3.06
CA LYS A 94 -12.47 -7.42 3.58
C LYS A 94 -12.79 -8.88 3.94
N TRP A 95 -13.63 -9.55 3.15
CA TRP A 95 -13.94 -10.96 3.37
C TRP A 95 -13.06 -11.83 2.48
N LYS A 96 -12.74 -13.03 2.95
CA LYS A 96 -12.08 -14.06 2.15
C LYS A 96 -12.66 -15.42 2.47
N ILE A 97 -12.60 -16.33 1.51
CA ILE A 97 -12.94 -17.73 1.73
C ILE A 97 -11.97 -18.29 2.79
N HIS A 98 -12.43 -19.21 3.63
CA HIS A 98 -11.56 -19.87 4.60
C HIS A 98 -10.36 -20.54 3.89
N PRO A 99 -9.11 -20.34 4.33
CA PRO A 99 -7.92 -20.80 3.60
C PRO A 99 -7.94 -22.28 3.20
N ASN A 100 -8.41 -23.17 4.09
CA ASN A 100 -8.50 -24.61 3.78
C ASN A 100 -9.52 -24.90 2.68
N LEU A 101 -10.67 -24.20 2.69
CA LEU A 101 -11.67 -24.35 1.65
C LEU A 101 -11.13 -23.78 0.34
N PHE A 102 -10.46 -22.64 0.36
CA PHE A 102 -9.81 -22.10 -0.82
C PHE A 102 -8.77 -23.05 -1.42
N CYS A 103 -7.90 -23.64 -0.60
CA CYS A 103 -6.93 -24.64 -1.06
C CYS A 103 -7.63 -25.86 -1.70
N TYR A 104 -8.73 -26.33 -1.11
CA TYR A 104 -9.54 -27.40 -1.69
C TYR A 104 -10.09 -27.01 -3.07
N LEU A 105 -10.67 -25.81 -3.22
CA LEU A 105 -11.21 -25.34 -4.50
C LEU A 105 -10.10 -25.10 -5.54
N ASP A 106 -8.94 -24.60 -5.11
CA ASP A 106 -7.77 -24.38 -5.97
C ASP A 106 -7.16 -25.71 -6.45
N ASN A 107 -7.21 -26.78 -5.66
CA ASN A 107 -6.81 -28.11 -6.12
C ASN A 107 -7.75 -28.68 -7.20
N ILE A 108 -9.01 -28.26 -7.23
CA ILE A 108 -10.02 -28.75 -8.19
C ILE A 108 -10.00 -27.93 -9.48
N TRP A 109 -9.92 -26.60 -9.37
CA TRP A 109 -10.07 -25.67 -10.52
C TRP A 109 -8.83 -24.84 -10.83
N GLY A 110 -7.77 -24.98 -10.04
CA GLY A 110 -6.53 -24.24 -10.20
C GLY A 110 -5.45 -25.01 -10.99
N PRO A 111 -4.17 -24.63 -10.81
CA PRO A 111 -3.71 -23.56 -9.92
C PRO A 111 -4.13 -22.18 -10.44
N HIS A 112 -4.75 -21.38 -9.57
CA HIS A 112 -4.97 -19.97 -9.89
C HIS A 112 -3.63 -19.21 -9.82
N THR A 113 -3.53 -18.10 -10.54
CA THR A 113 -2.29 -17.29 -10.56
C THR A 113 -2.49 -15.88 -10.02
N MET A 114 -3.74 -15.50 -9.73
CA MET A 114 -4.12 -14.17 -9.31
C MET A 114 -5.42 -14.19 -8.53
N ASP A 115 -5.43 -13.50 -7.40
CA ASP A 115 -6.61 -13.29 -6.57
C ASP A 115 -7.28 -11.97 -6.93
N ARG A 116 -8.39 -12.05 -7.66
CA ARG A 116 -9.14 -10.87 -8.12
C ARG A 116 -10.05 -10.38 -7.00
N PHE A 117 -10.27 -9.07 -6.93
CA PHE A 117 -11.17 -8.43 -5.94
C PHE A 117 -10.71 -8.55 -4.48
N ALA A 118 -9.42 -8.78 -4.24
CA ALA A 118 -8.84 -8.90 -2.92
C ALA A 118 -8.08 -7.63 -2.48
N CYS A 119 -7.78 -7.52 -1.18
CA CYS A 119 -6.88 -6.52 -0.65
C CYS A 119 -5.78 -7.19 0.16
N LYS A 120 -4.77 -6.42 0.62
CA LYS A 120 -3.66 -6.93 1.42
C LYS A 120 -4.06 -7.86 2.58
N ASN A 121 -5.22 -7.63 3.19
CA ASN A 121 -5.70 -8.41 4.33
C ASN A 121 -6.61 -9.59 3.93
N SER A 122 -7.27 -9.53 2.77
CA SER A 122 -8.17 -10.57 2.29
C SER A 122 -7.55 -11.49 1.25
N THR A 123 -6.37 -11.17 0.73
CA THR A 123 -5.79 -11.96 -0.35
C THR A 123 -5.33 -13.35 0.12
N GLN A 124 -5.47 -14.32 -0.79
CA GLN A 124 -5.02 -15.70 -0.67
C GLN A 124 -3.91 -16.05 -1.67
N TYR A 125 -3.45 -15.08 -2.47
CA TYR A 125 -2.31 -15.20 -3.38
C TYR A 125 -1.36 -14.02 -3.26
N ALA A 126 -0.09 -14.22 -3.64
CA ALA A 126 0.90 -13.13 -3.68
C ALA A 126 0.55 -12.05 -4.72
N ARG A 127 -0.11 -12.43 -5.81
CA ARG A 127 -0.59 -11.53 -6.86
C ARG A 127 -2.08 -11.35 -6.71
N TYR A 128 -2.51 -10.09 -6.56
CA TYR A 128 -3.92 -9.77 -6.43
C TYR A 128 -4.28 -8.43 -7.06
N ASN A 129 -5.57 -8.20 -7.27
CA ASN A 129 -6.10 -6.90 -7.68
C ASN A 129 -7.00 -6.28 -6.62
N SER A 130 -6.67 -5.06 -6.24
CA SER A 130 -7.37 -4.29 -5.21
C SER A 130 -8.36 -3.30 -5.80
N LEU A 131 -9.42 -3.00 -5.05
CA LEU A 131 -10.38 -1.97 -5.44
C LEU A 131 -9.74 -0.58 -5.49
N PHE A 132 -8.87 -0.28 -4.51
CA PHE A 132 -8.13 0.97 -4.43
C PHE A 132 -6.65 0.75 -4.75
N LEU A 133 -5.95 1.84 -5.05
CA LEU A 133 -4.53 1.82 -5.32
C LEU A 133 -3.74 1.30 -4.10
N ASP A 134 -2.94 0.27 -4.35
CA ASP A 134 -2.12 -0.48 -3.39
C ASP A 134 -0.96 -1.10 -4.22
N PRO A 135 0.20 -1.51 -3.64
CA PRO A 135 1.33 -1.98 -4.42
C PRO A 135 1.12 -3.46 -4.80
N THR A 136 0.17 -3.67 -5.69
CA THR A 136 -0.38 -4.98 -6.08
C THR A 136 -0.14 -5.22 -7.57
N SER A 137 -0.72 -6.31 -8.11
CA SER A 137 -0.62 -6.58 -9.55
C SER A 137 -1.57 -5.73 -10.41
N GLY A 138 -2.45 -4.93 -9.81
CA GLY A 138 -3.35 -4.02 -10.53
C GLY A 138 -4.50 -3.52 -9.68
N VAL A 139 -5.11 -2.42 -10.08
CA VAL A 139 -6.27 -1.80 -9.41
C VAL A 139 -7.51 -2.04 -10.24
N ASP A 140 -8.67 -2.18 -9.60
CA ASP A 140 -9.96 -2.49 -10.21
C ASP A 140 -9.88 -3.73 -11.10
N ALA A 141 -10.29 -4.87 -10.55
CA ALA A 141 -10.23 -6.13 -11.27
C ALA A 141 -10.96 -6.07 -12.62
N PHE A 142 -12.05 -5.30 -12.77
CA PHE A 142 -12.78 -5.18 -14.04
C PHE A 142 -12.00 -4.44 -15.14
N SER A 143 -11.03 -3.60 -14.76
CA SER A 143 -10.10 -2.96 -15.70
C SER A 143 -8.96 -3.87 -16.14
N GLN A 144 -8.85 -5.07 -15.55
CA GLN A 144 -7.79 -6.02 -15.84
C GLN A 144 -8.20 -7.02 -16.91
N ILE A 145 -7.22 -7.56 -17.63
CA ILE A 145 -7.46 -8.59 -18.64
C ILE A 145 -7.81 -9.93 -17.96
N PHE A 146 -8.99 -10.47 -18.26
CA PHE A 146 -9.43 -11.82 -17.88
C PHE A 146 -9.30 -12.75 -19.09
N GLY A 147 -8.30 -13.65 -19.10
CA GLY A 147 -8.17 -14.68 -20.14
C GLY A 147 -7.35 -14.27 -21.39
N ARG A 148 -6.93 -15.28 -22.16
CA ARG A 148 -5.73 -15.31 -23.04
C ARG A 148 -5.60 -14.14 -24.02
N LYS A 149 -4.36 -13.64 -24.18
CA LYS A 149 -3.90 -13.05 -25.45
C LYS A 149 -4.28 -14.01 -26.58
N THR A 150 -5.26 -13.64 -27.39
CA THR A 150 -5.37 -14.19 -28.73
C THR A 150 -4.19 -13.61 -29.48
N ILE A 151 -3.18 -14.45 -29.76
CA ILE A 151 -2.17 -14.12 -30.76
C ILE A 151 -2.91 -14.24 -32.10
N LEU A 152 -3.15 -13.12 -32.76
CA LEU A 152 -3.24 -13.03 -34.20
C LEU A 152 -2.03 -12.22 -34.66
#